data_AF-A0AA88UYS7-F1
#
_entry.id   AF-A0AA88UYS7-F1
#
_cell.length_a   1.000
_cell.length_b   1.000
_cell.length_c   1.000
_cell.angle_alpha   90.00
_cell.angle_beta   90.00
_cell.angle_gamma   90.00
#
_symmetry.space_group_name_H-M   'P 1'
#
loop_
_entity.id
_entity.type
_entity.pdbx_description
1 polymer ?
#
loop_
_entity_poly.entity_id
_entity_poly.type
_entity_poly.pdbx_seq_one_letter_code
_entity_poly.pdbx_strand_id
1 'polypeptide(L)'
;MEKIRHVHRGENGRADALASLAASLGLSENKEITITVGARRILQPYEKVAVDVQMEEVLTMSKRLEGQDDPLDWRLPFMEYLQGGRLPDDRAKRAEVRRRSVQFVMWKDILYKRSLDGMLLRCIAKDEVEDVMKEVHSRTCGAHQSGPKLQMQIKRSGYYWPTMIADCIGFAKRCQASQFHGDFSHNPPEPLHFTVCSWPFAAWGMDVIGAIHTTIIKRPPIHLSGNGLLFEMGRSNCLKRC
;
A
#
# COMPACT_ATOMS: atom_id res chain seq x y z
N MET A 1 -29.38 46.54 6.33
CA MET A 1 -29.74 45.15 5.97
C MET A 1 -28.51 44.48 5.39
N GLU A 2 -27.84 43.64 6.18
CA GLU A 2 -26.69 42.85 5.71
C GLU A 2 -27.18 41.73 4.80
N LYS A 3 -26.68 41.68 3.56
CA LYS A 3 -26.97 40.60 2.62
C LYS A 3 -26.09 39.40 2.95
N ILE A 4 -26.69 38.36 3.51
CA ILE A 4 -26.02 37.08 3.75
C ILE A 4 -25.83 36.39 2.38
N ARG A 5 -24.57 36.20 1.98
CA ARG A 5 -24.19 35.47 0.76
C ARG A 5 -24.04 33.99 1.12
N HIS A 6 -24.85 33.14 0.50
CA HIS A 6 -24.76 31.69 0.68
C HIS A 6 -23.61 31.13 -0.17
N VAL A 7 -22.63 30.51 0.48
CA VAL A 7 -21.48 29.87 -0.17
C VAL A 7 -21.76 28.37 -0.30
N HIS A 8 -21.52 27.81 -1.49
CA HIS A 8 -21.78 26.39 -1.75
C HIS A 8 -20.80 25.52 -0.95
N ARG A 9 -21.27 24.37 -0.42
CA ARG A 9 -20.47 23.53 0.50
C ARG A 9 -19.11 23.12 -0.07
N GLY A 10 -19.02 22.86 -1.38
CA GLY A 10 -17.77 22.49 -2.06
C GLY A 10 -16.70 23.59 -2.04
N GLU A 11 -17.09 24.86 -1.86
CA GLU A 11 -16.18 26.01 -1.83
C GLU A 11 -15.79 26.39 -0.39
N ASN A 12 -16.41 25.77 0.62
CA ASN A 12 -16.23 26.10 2.04
C ASN A 12 -15.10 25.32 2.73
N GLY A 13 -14.27 24.60 1.98
CA GLY A 13 -13.29 23.67 2.55
C GLY A 13 -12.27 24.32 3.50
N ARG A 14 -11.92 25.59 3.27
CA ARG A 14 -11.01 26.33 4.17
C ARG A 14 -11.64 26.61 5.53
N ALA A 15 -12.88 27.08 5.56
CA ALA A 15 -13.57 27.36 6.81
C ALA A 15 -13.85 26.07 7.60
N ASP A 16 -14.19 24.99 6.90
CA ASP A 16 -14.45 23.68 7.50
C ASP A 16 -13.17 23.08 8.14
N ALA A 17 -12.03 23.23 7.47
CA ALA A 17 -10.73 22.83 8.02
C ALA A 17 -10.35 23.65 9.26
N LEU A 18 -10.60 24.96 9.26
CA LEU A 18 -10.35 25.83 10.41
C LEU A 18 -11.28 25.51 11.59
N ALA A 19 -12.57 25.26 11.33
CA ALA A 19 -13.53 24.88 12.35
C ALA A 19 -13.16 23.53 13.00
N SER A 20 -12.76 22.54 12.18
CA SER A 20 -12.30 21.24 12.66
C SER A 20 -11.04 21.35 13.51
N LEU A 21 -10.11 22.22 13.13
CA LEU A 21 -8.89 22.50 13.89
C LEU A 21 -9.20 23.20 15.22
N ALA A 22 -10.08 24.20 15.22
CA ALA A 22 -10.51 24.89 16.43
C ALA A 22 -11.20 23.94 17.42
N ALA A 23 -12.06 23.04 16.93
CA ALA A 23 -12.68 22.00 17.74
C ALA A 23 -11.65 21.03 18.34
N SER A 24 -10.65 20.63 17.55
CA SER A 24 -9.58 19.73 18.00
C SER A 24 -8.68 20.35 19.08
N LEU A 25 -8.51 21.68 19.04
CA LEU A 25 -7.72 22.43 20.03
C LEU A 25 -8.52 22.78 21.30
N GLY A 26 -9.83 22.49 21.33
CA GLY A 26 -10.69 22.72 22.50
C GLY A 26 -10.79 24.19 22.92
N LEU A 27 -10.83 25.10 21.95
CA LEU A 27 -10.80 26.54 22.23
C LEU A 27 -12.12 27.02 22.86
N SER A 28 -12.04 27.74 23.98
CA SER A 28 -13.19 28.42 24.58
C SER A 28 -13.55 29.68 23.79
N GLU A 29 -14.82 30.06 23.80
CA GLU A 29 -15.29 31.32 23.20
C GLU A 29 -14.46 32.51 23.74
N ASN A 30 -13.99 33.38 22.83
CA ASN A 30 -13.21 34.61 23.09
C ASN A 30 -11.69 34.50 23.33
N LYS A 31 -11.01 33.41 22.92
CA LYS A 31 -9.53 33.35 22.95
C LYS A 31 -8.95 33.39 21.54
N GLU A 32 -8.22 34.46 21.21
CA GLU A 32 -7.49 34.57 19.94
C GLU A 32 -6.13 33.87 20.04
N ILE A 33 -5.83 32.98 19.08
CA ILE A 33 -4.58 32.22 19.04
C ILE A 33 -3.99 32.32 17.64
N THR A 34 -2.72 32.71 17.57
CA THR A 34 -1.97 32.76 16.31
C THR A 34 -1.33 31.41 16.04
N ILE A 35 -1.74 30.75 14.97
CA ILE A 35 -1.19 29.45 14.54
C ILE A 35 -0.39 29.65 13.26
N THR A 36 0.90 29.35 13.29
CA THR A 36 1.74 29.36 12.10
C THR A 36 1.51 28.09 11.29
N VAL A 37 0.78 28.19 10.18
CA VAL A 37 0.57 27.08 9.25
C VAL A 37 1.81 26.91 8.37
N GLY A 38 2.73 26.06 8.79
CA GLY A 38 3.84 25.61 7.94
C GLY A 38 3.34 24.63 6.89
N ALA A 39 3.66 24.86 5.62
CA ALA A 39 3.40 23.88 4.56
C ALA A 39 4.33 22.67 4.78
N ARG A 40 3.84 21.64 5.46
CA ARG A 40 4.49 20.32 5.44
C ARG A 40 4.15 19.72 4.09
N ARG A 41 5.10 19.74 3.15
CA ARG A 41 5.03 18.88 1.96
C ARG A 41 5.07 17.45 2.46
N ILE A 42 3.89 16.88 2.73
CA ILE A 42 3.74 15.44 2.73
C ILE A 42 4.08 15.04 1.30
N LEU A 43 5.13 14.23 1.14
CA LEU A 43 5.47 13.63 -0.16
C LEU A 43 4.16 13.15 -0.80
N GLN A 44 3.92 13.55 -2.05
CA GLN A 44 2.73 13.11 -2.80
C GLN A 44 2.53 11.61 -2.59
N PRO A 45 1.28 11.12 -2.46
CA PRO A 45 1.02 9.70 -2.57
C PRO A 45 1.69 9.24 -3.87
N TYR A 46 2.74 8.47 -3.70
CA TYR A 46 3.64 8.06 -4.75
C TYR A 46 2.84 7.29 -5.80
N GLU A 47 2.45 7.98 -6.88
CA GLU A 47 1.92 7.33 -8.06
C GLU A 47 2.95 6.30 -8.52
N LYS A 48 2.44 5.13 -8.89
CA LYS A 48 3.11 3.83 -9.08
C LYS A 48 4.37 3.82 -9.98
N VAL A 49 4.76 4.94 -10.57
CA VAL A 49 5.86 5.09 -11.56
C VAL A 49 7.25 4.99 -10.92
N ALA A 50 7.34 5.34 -9.64
CA ALA A 50 8.53 5.21 -8.81
C ALA A 50 9.12 3.80 -8.58
N VAL A 51 8.26 2.77 -8.49
CA VAL A 51 8.65 1.45 -7.94
C VAL A 51 9.70 0.79 -8.82
N ASP A 52 9.59 0.95 -10.14
CA ASP A 52 10.49 0.28 -11.09
C ASP A 52 11.90 0.88 -11.07
N VAL A 53 12.04 2.20 -10.93
CA VAL A 53 13.37 2.87 -10.91
C VAL A 53 14.13 2.56 -9.61
N GLN A 54 13.44 2.47 -8.47
CA GLN A 54 14.06 2.10 -7.18
C GLN A 54 14.36 0.59 -7.09
N MET A 55 13.54 -0.25 -7.71
CA MET A 55 13.70 -1.71 -7.62
C MET A 55 14.89 -2.17 -8.45
N GLU A 56 15.05 -1.70 -9.69
CA GLU A 56 16.18 -2.02 -10.58
C GLU A 56 17.54 -1.59 -10.00
N GLU A 57 17.65 -0.35 -9.50
CA GLU A 57 18.91 0.19 -8.97
C GLU A 57 19.31 -0.50 -7.65
N VAL A 58 18.33 -0.86 -6.80
CA VAL A 58 18.58 -1.58 -5.54
C VAL A 58 18.78 -3.09 -5.75
N LEU A 59 18.09 -3.72 -6.72
CA LEU A 59 18.32 -5.11 -7.11
C LEU A 59 19.73 -5.30 -7.70
N THR A 60 20.17 -4.37 -8.55
CA THR A 60 21.52 -4.37 -9.11
C THR A 60 22.58 -4.13 -8.01
N MET A 61 22.24 -3.34 -6.99
CA MET A 61 23.08 -3.13 -5.81
C MET A 61 23.16 -4.33 -4.86
N SER A 62 22.09 -5.10 -4.71
CA SER A 62 22.09 -6.34 -3.91
C SER A 62 22.89 -7.44 -4.61
N LYS A 63 22.70 -7.60 -5.93
CA LYS A 63 23.38 -8.62 -6.75
C LYS A 63 24.90 -8.49 -6.79
N ARG A 64 25.45 -7.28 -6.58
CA ARG A 64 26.92 -7.04 -6.53
C ARG A 64 27.56 -7.36 -5.18
N LEU A 65 26.77 -7.50 -4.12
CA LEU A 65 27.25 -7.91 -2.79
C LEU A 65 27.04 -9.41 -2.54
N GLU A 66 26.35 -10.11 -3.45
CA GLU A 66 26.20 -11.58 -3.44
C GLU A 66 27.52 -12.34 -3.72
N GLY A 67 28.61 -11.62 -3.97
CA GLY A 67 29.95 -12.19 -4.00
C GLY A 67 30.53 -12.33 -2.60
N GLN A 68 30.37 -13.53 -2.04
CA GLN A 68 30.91 -14.03 -0.78
C GLN A 68 30.04 -13.76 0.46
N ASP A 69 29.64 -14.86 1.10
CA ASP A 69 29.45 -14.97 2.56
C ASP A 69 30.73 -14.51 3.27
N ASP A 70 31.01 -13.21 3.25
CA ASP A 70 32.06 -12.65 4.07
C ASP A 70 31.50 -12.65 5.51
N PRO A 71 32.14 -13.37 6.46
CA PRO A 71 31.76 -13.35 7.88
C PRO A 71 31.90 -11.94 8.47
N LEU A 72 32.54 -11.03 7.72
CA LEU A 72 32.89 -9.70 8.12
C LEU A 72 31.72 -8.72 7.91
N ASP A 73 31.50 -7.86 8.90
CA ASP A 73 30.50 -6.79 8.84
C ASP A 73 30.71 -5.91 7.59
N TRP A 74 29.69 -5.84 6.74
CA TRP A 74 29.71 -5.12 5.47
C TRP A 74 30.04 -3.63 5.61
N ARG A 75 29.85 -3.06 6.81
CA ARG A 75 30.16 -1.67 7.12
C ARG A 75 31.66 -1.40 7.20
N LEU A 76 32.47 -2.41 7.55
CA LEU A 76 33.88 -2.25 7.88
C LEU A 76 34.70 -1.56 6.77
N PRO A 77 34.62 -1.96 5.49
CA PRO A 77 35.40 -1.31 4.44
C PRO A 77 35.07 0.19 4.28
N PHE A 78 33.84 0.59 4.57
CA PHE A 78 33.42 1.99 4.52
C PHE A 78 33.88 2.76 5.76
N MET A 79 33.81 2.15 6.94
CA MET A 79 34.26 2.77 8.20
C MET A 79 35.78 2.99 8.18
N GLU A 80 36.56 1.98 7.79
CA GLU A 80 38.02 2.06 7.68
C GLU A 80 38.48 3.12 6.67
N TYR A 81 37.77 3.23 5.55
CA TYR A 81 38.07 4.24 4.54
C TYR A 81 37.72 5.66 5.02
N LEU A 82 36.54 5.85 5.63
CA LEU A 82 36.08 7.17 6.07
C LEU A 82 36.80 7.69 7.32
N GLN A 83 37.24 6.81 8.22
CA GLN A 83 37.99 7.20 9.43
C GLN A 83 39.50 7.25 9.19
N GLY A 84 40.06 6.25 8.48
CA GLY A 84 41.51 6.03 8.39
C GLY A 84 42.08 6.08 6.98
N GLY A 85 41.26 6.32 5.95
CA GLY A 85 41.69 6.31 4.55
C GLY A 85 42.16 4.96 4.03
N ARG A 86 41.96 3.87 4.79
CA ARG A 86 42.39 2.52 4.39
C ARG A 86 41.43 1.96 3.36
N LEU A 87 42.00 1.26 2.38
CA LEU A 87 41.26 0.65 1.29
C LEU A 87 41.68 -0.81 1.13
N PRO A 88 40.81 -1.68 0.60
CA PRO A 88 41.18 -3.05 0.26
C PRO A 88 42.35 -3.12 -0.73
N ASP A 89 43.13 -4.19 -0.61
CA ASP A 89 44.23 -4.50 -1.54
C ASP A 89 43.70 -4.85 -2.92
N ASP A 90 42.59 -5.58 -2.98
CA ASP A 90 41.94 -5.94 -4.23
C ASP A 90 41.49 -4.69 -5.00
N ARG A 91 41.89 -4.63 -6.28
CA ARG A 91 41.64 -3.47 -7.16
C ARG A 91 40.15 -3.23 -7.37
N ALA A 92 39.35 -4.30 -7.53
CA ALA A 92 37.92 -4.17 -7.78
C ALA A 92 37.18 -3.68 -6.52
N LYS A 93 37.45 -4.30 -5.37
CA LYS A 93 36.90 -3.89 -4.07
C LYS A 93 37.31 -2.46 -3.71
N ARG A 94 38.57 -2.07 -3.96
CA ARG A 94 39.05 -0.70 -3.75
C ARG A 94 38.25 0.33 -4.55
N ALA A 95 38.07 0.09 -5.85
CA ALA A 95 37.31 0.98 -6.71
C ALA A 95 35.85 1.10 -6.25
N GLU A 96 35.26 -0.03 -5.83
CA GLU A 96 33.88 -0.08 -5.35
C GLU A 96 33.67 0.68 -4.03
N VAL A 97 34.54 0.46 -3.03
CA VAL A 97 34.49 1.18 -1.75
C VAL A 97 34.63 2.67 -1.98
N ARG A 98 35.60 3.09 -2.79
CA ARG A 98 35.82 4.52 -3.09
C ARG A 98 34.60 5.16 -3.77
N ARG A 99 34.03 4.48 -4.76
CA ARG A 99 32.85 4.95 -5.50
C ARG A 99 31.63 5.10 -4.59
N ARG A 100 31.41 4.12 -3.70
CA ARG A 100 30.21 4.08 -2.84
C ARG A 100 30.32 4.94 -1.59
N SER A 101 31.52 5.16 -1.07
CA SER A 101 31.74 5.92 0.17
C SER A 101 31.22 7.36 0.13
N VAL A 102 31.05 7.95 -1.06
CA VAL A 102 30.41 9.27 -1.25
C VAL A 102 29.00 9.34 -0.67
N GLN A 103 28.29 8.20 -0.63
CA GLN A 103 26.93 8.12 -0.07
C GLN A 103 26.93 7.94 1.45
N PHE A 104 28.09 7.78 2.08
CA PHE A 104 28.19 7.48 3.50
C PHE A 104 28.88 8.62 4.26
N VAL A 105 28.60 8.70 5.55
CA VAL A 105 29.25 9.66 6.45
C VAL A 105 29.42 9.00 7.82
N MET A 106 30.55 9.28 8.46
CA MET A 106 30.79 8.90 9.85
C MET A 106 30.34 10.03 10.77
N TRP A 107 29.55 9.70 11.79
CA TRP A 107 29.11 10.64 12.81
C TRP A 107 29.06 9.95 14.17
N LYS A 108 29.82 10.46 15.14
CA LYS A 108 29.95 9.85 16.48
C LYS A 108 30.24 8.34 16.41
N ASP A 109 31.20 7.96 15.57
CA ASP A 109 31.61 6.56 15.34
C ASP A 109 30.53 5.64 14.77
N ILE A 110 29.43 6.20 14.28
CA ILE A 110 28.36 5.47 13.61
C ILE A 110 28.37 5.80 12.12
N LEU A 111 28.27 4.76 11.29
CA LEU A 111 28.15 4.89 9.85
C LEU A 111 26.70 5.23 9.47
N TYR A 112 26.52 6.30 8.70
CA TYR A 112 25.24 6.70 8.13
C TYR A 112 25.29 6.70 6.61
N LYS A 113 24.18 6.30 5.98
CA LYS A 113 23.96 6.48 4.54
C LYS A 113 23.08 7.71 4.30
N ARG A 114 23.48 8.54 3.34
CA ARG A 114 22.68 9.66 2.82
C ARG A 114 21.58 9.11 1.91
N SER A 115 20.33 9.43 2.22
CA SER A 115 19.20 9.22 1.31
C SER A 115 19.14 10.34 0.27
N LEU A 116 18.43 10.10 -0.83
CA LEU A 116 18.17 11.12 -1.85
C LEU A 116 17.39 12.31 -1.27
N ASP A 117 16.53 12.04 -0.30
CA ASP A 117 15.73 13.04 0.43
C ASP A 117 16.55 13.80 1.50
N GLY A 118 17.86 13.56 1.58
CA GLY A 118 18.75 14.20 2.55
C GLY A 118 18.70 13.62 3.97
N MET A 119 17.93 12.56 4.21
CA MET A 119 17.90 11.88 5.50
C MET A 119 19.16 11.05 5.72
N LEU A 120 19.65 11.05 6.97
CA LEU A 120 20.74 10.16 7.39
C LEU A 120 20.15 8.87 7.96
N LEU A 121 20.48 7.74 7.32
CA LEU A 121 20.04 6.42 7.71
C LEU A 121 21.17 5.68 8.42
N ARG A 122 20.98 5.26 9.66
CA ARG A 122 21.95 4.46 10.43
C ARG A 122 22.18 3.12 9.73
N CYS A 123 23.44 2.83 9.44
CA CYS A 123 23.85 1.55 8.88
C CYS A 123 23.92 0.50 10.00
N ILE A 124 23.12 -0.55 9.87
CA ILE A 124 23.03 -1.63 10.87
C ILE A 124 23.81 -2.87 10.42
N ALA A 125 24.34 -3.62 11.39
CA ALA A 125 25.00 -4.89 11.13
C ALA A 125 24.00 -6.03 10.94
N LYS A 126 24.47 -7.16 10.40
CA LYS A 126 23.64 -8.33 10.03
C LYS A 126 22.89 -8.91 11.23
N ASP A 127 23.47 -8.87 12.42
CA ASP A 127 22.88 -9.32 13.68
C ASP A 127 21.70 -8.45 14.14
N GLU A 128 21.77 -7.14 13.92
CA GLU A 128 20.68 -6.20 14.26
C GLU A 128 19.49 -6.24 13.27
N VAL A 129 19.69 -6.77 12.06
CA VAL A 129 18.71 -6.72 10.96
C VAL A 129 17.40 -7.42 11.31
N GLU A 130 17.47 -8.61 11.88
CA GLU A 130 16.26 -9.39 12.18
C GLU A 130 15.41 -8.72 13.27
N ASP A 131 16.05 -8.16 14.30
CA ASP A 131 15.35 -7.48 15.39
C ASP A 131 14.67 -6.20 14.91
N VAL A 132 15.33 -5.39 14.08
CA VAL A 132 14.74 -4.20 13.47
C VAL A 132 13.54 -4.59 12.59
N MET A 133 13.65 -5.64 11.79
CA MET A 133 12.53 -6.13 10.98
C MET A 133 11.35 -6.59 11.85
N LYS A 134 11.60 -7.34 12.92
CA LYS A 134 10.56 -7.79 13.87
C LYS A 134 9.89 -6.63 14.59
N GLU A 135 10.66 -5.66 15.07
CA GLU A 135 10.14 -4.49 15.78
C GLU A 135 9.24 -3.64 14.88
N VAL A 136 9.70 -3.32 13.66
CA VAL A 136 8.91 -2.50 12.72
C VAL A 136 7.71 -3.28 12.19
N HIS A 137 7.87 -4.57 11.92
CA HIS A 137 6.76 -5.40 11.47
C HIS A 137 5.68 -5.56 12.55
N SER A 138 6.05 -5.86 13.80
CA SER A 138 5.11 -6.05 14.90
C SER A 138 4.29 -4.79 15.21
N ARG A 139 4.93 -3.62 15.21
CA ARG A 139 4.25 -2.31 15.38
C ARG A 139 3.16 -2.04 14.34
N THR A 140 3.25 -2.70 13.19
CA THR A 140 2.37 -2.46 12.05
C THR A 140 1.58 -3.72 11.65
N CYS A 141 1.61 -4.77 12.48
CA CYS A 141 1.15 -6.12 12.15
C CYS A 141 -0.35 -6.21 11.79
N GLY A 142 -1.15 -5.18 12.11
CA GLY A 142 -2.55 -5.09 11.66
C GLY A 142 -2.75 -4.69 10.19
N ALA A 143 -1.69 -4.36 9.44
CA ALA A 143 -1.82 -3.72 8.13
C ALA A 143 -1.22 -4.50 6.94
N HIS A 144 -1.07 -5.83 7.04
CA HIS A 144 -0.71 -6.75 5.94
C HIS A 144 0.38 -6.21 4.99
N GLN A 145 1.56 -5.90 5.54
CA GLN A 145 2.58 -5.17 4.81
C GLN A 145 3.34 -6.11 3.84
N SER A 146 3.37 -5.76 2.55
CA SER A 146 4.28 -6.37 1.59
C SER A 146 5.74 -6.03 1.93
N GLY A 147 6.68 -6.87 1.51
CA GLY A 147 8.12 -6.66 1.73
C GLY A 147 8.63 -5.25 1.37
N PRO A 148 8.28 -4.68 0.20
CA PRO A 148 8.64 -3.31 -0.15
C PRO A 148 8.09 -2.26 0.81
N LYS A 149 6.88 -2.47 1.34
CA LYS A 149 6.26 -1.56 2.31
C LYS A 149 6.98 -1.60 3.67
N LEU A 150 7.39 -2.79 4.11
CA LEU A 150 8.21 -2.96 5.31
C LEU A 150 9.55 -2.21 5.15
N GLN A 151 10.24 -2.37 4.01
CA GLN A 151 11.48 -1.65 3.72
C GLN A 151 11.29 -0.13 3.80
N MET A 152 10.17 0.39 3.27
CA MET A 152 9.88 1.81 3.33
C MET A 152 9.72 2.31 4.78
N GLN A 153 9.05 1.53 5.64
CA GLN A 153 8.88 1.89 7.05
C GLN A 153 10.22 1.86 7.81
N ILE A 154 11.07 0.89 7.51
CA ILE A 154 12.40 0.77 8.10
C ILE A 154 13.29 1.96 7.68
N LYS A 155 13.28 2.33 6.39
CA LYS A 155 13.95 3.54 5.91
C LYS A 155 13.43 4.80 6.61
N ARG A 156 12.11 4.94 6.78
CA ARG A 156 11.50 6.07 7.49
C ARG A 156 11.85 6.10 8.97
N SER A 157 12.12 4.94 9.56
CA SER A 157 12.64 4.79 10.92
C SER A 157 14.13 5.11 11.02
N GLY A 158 14.79 5.40 9.90
CA GLY A 158 16.18 5.84 9.88
C GLY A 158 17.20 4.71 9.81
N TYR A 159 16.85 3.51 9.32
CA TYR A 159 17.78 2.39 9.20
C TYR A 159 18.12 2.02 7.75
N TYR A 160 19.30 1.46 7.54
CA TYR A 160 19.76 0.99 6.25
C TYR A 160 20.72 -0.20 6.35
N TRP A 161 20.59 -1.13 5.41
CA TRP A 161 21.61 -2.11 5.05
C TRP A 161 21.44 -2.49 3.56
N PRO A 162 22.46 -3.09 2.91
CA PRO A 162 22.45 -3.25 1.46
C PRO A 162 21.38 -4.20 0.93
N THR A 163 21.13 -5.31 1.63
CA THR A 163 20.18 -6.37 1.23
C THR A 163 18.76 -6.14 1.73
N MET A 164 18.46 -4.95 2.27
CA MET A 164 17.20 -4.64 2.95
C MET A 164 15.93 -4.98 2.17
N ILE A 165 15.90 -4.78 0.86
CA ILE A 165 14.72 -5.14 0.06
C ILE A 165 14.53 -6.66 0.03
N ALA A 166 15.59 -7.40 -0.29
CA ALA A 166 15.55 -8.86 -0.35
C ALA A 166 15.18 -9.46 1.02
N ASP A 167 15.78 -8.95 2.09
CA ASP A 167 15.52 -9.40 3.46
C ASP A 167 14.08 -9.09 3.88
N CYS A 168 13.56 -7.89 3.59
CA CYS A 168 12.17 -7.53 3.89
C CYS A 168 11.17 -8.39 3.10
N ILE A 169 11.45 -8.70 1.83
CA ILE A 169 10.62 -9.60 1.03
C ILE A 169 10.66 -11.02 1.60
N GLY A 170 11.85 -11.54 1.91
CA GLY A 170 12.03 -12.85 2.52
C GLY A 170 11.34 -12.95 3.88
N PHE A 171 11.42 -11.91 4.70
CA PHE A 171 10.77 -11.83 5.99
C PHE A 171 9.24 -11.81 5.87
N ALA A 172 8.70 -10.94 4.99
CA ALA A 172 7.26 -10.85 4.75
C ALA A 172 6.68 -12.18 4.22
N LYS A 173 7.44 -12.91 3.39
CA LYS A 173 7.07 -14.25 2.92
C LYS A 173 6.99 -15.29 4.02
N ARG A 174 7.74 -15.16 5.13
CA ARG A 174 7.67 -16.08 6.27
C ARG A 174 6.57 -15.74 7.28
N CYS A 175 5.97 -14.55 7.18
CA CYS A 175 4.93 -14.13 8.10
C CYS A 175 3.58 -14.79 7.75
N GLN A 176 3.09 -15.67 8.64
CA GLN A 176 1.82 -16.36 8.46
C GLN A 176 0.62 -15.41 8.34
N ALA A 177 0.60 -14.32 9.11
CA ALA A 177 -0.45 -13.31 9.02
C ALA A 177 -0.44 -12.60 7.65
N SER A 178 0.73 -12.34 7.08
CA SER A 178 0.85 -11.80 5.73
C SER A 178 0.51 -12.82 4.64
N GLN A 179 0.74 -14.12 4.88
CA GLN A 179 0.38 -15.18 3.94
C GLN A 179 -1.14 -15.41 3.87
N PHE A 180 -1.82 -15.45 5.02
CA PHE A 180 -3.26 -15.74 5.07
C PHE A 180 -4.11 -14.62 4.45
N HIS A 181 -3.66 -13.37 4.60
CA HIS A 181 -4.36 -12.17 4.13
C HIS A 181 -3.70 -11.55 2.89
N GLY A 182 -2.71 -12.23 2.30
CA GLY A 182 -2.13 -11.77 1.05
C GLY A 182 -3.20 -11.79 -0.02
N ASP A 183 -3.31 -10.71 -0.79
CA ASP A 183 -4.20 -10.68 -1.95
C ASP A 183 -3.77 -11.82 -2.87
N PHE A 184 -4.54 -12.91 -2.90
CA PHE A 184 -4.50 -13.81 -4.04
C PHE A 184 -4.80 -12.93 -5.23
N SER A 185 -3.88 -12.88 -6.20
CA SER A 185 -4.18 -12.24 -7.47
C SER A 185 -5.31 -13.04 -8.10
N HIS A 186 -6.55 -12.66 -7.78
CA HIS A 186 -7.76 -13.11 -8.43
C HIS A 186 -7.88 -12.52 -9.82
N ASN A 187 -6.80 -11.93 -10.36
CA ASN A 187 -6.68 -11.71 -11.78
C ASN A 187 -6.98 -13.06 -12.42
N PRO A 188 -8.08 -13.17 -13.18
CA PRO A 188 -8.34 -14.39 -13.89
C PRO A 188 -7.10 -14.62 -14.77
N PRO A 189 -6.62 -15.87 -14.88
CA PRO A 189 -5.81 -16.25 -16.02
C PRO A 189 -6.53 -15.71 -17.27
N GLU A 190 -5.75 -15.16 -18.20
CA GLU A 190 -6.20 -14.67 -19.51
C GLU A 190 -7.53 -15.32 -19.94
N PRO A 191 -8.56 -14.52 -20.31
CA PRO A 191 -9.92 -15.02 -20.48
C PRO A 191 -9.90 -16.28 -21.35
N LEU A 192 -10.26 -17.41 -20.72
CA LEU A 192 -10.23 -18.70 -21.39
C LEU A 192 -11.11 -18.63 -22.64
N HIS A 193 -10.50 -18.81 -23.80
CA HIS A 193 -11.24 -18.94 -25.05
C HIS A 193 -11.97 -20.28 -25.02
N PHE A 194 -13.30 -20.24 -24.92
CA PHE A 194 -14.11 -21.44 -25.06
C PHE A 194 -13.89 -22.02 -26.46
N THR A 195 -13.59 -23.32 -26.53
CA THR A 195 -13.63 -24.05 -27.80
C THR A 195 -15.06 -23.99 -28.34
N VAL A 196 -15.25 -23.40 -29.51
CA VAL A 196 -16.56 -23.36 -30.17
C VAL A 196 -16.99 -24.81 -30.42
N CYS A 197 -18.12 -25.19 -29.84
CA CYS A 197 -18.71 -26.50 -30.07
C CYS A 197 -19.18 -26.60 -31.53
N SER A 198 -18.63 -27.53 -32.30
CA SER A 198 -18.92 -27.65 -33.74
C SER A 198 -20.34 -28.17 -34.06
N TRP A 199 -21.10 -28.63 -33.05
CA TRP A 199 -22.41 -29.27 -33.21
C TRP A 199 -23.32 -28.97 -32.00
N PRO A 200 -24.64 -28.84 -32.19
CA PRO A 200 -25.58 -28.82 -31.08
C PRO A 200 -25.42 -30.11 -30.24
N PHE A 201 -25.43 -29.97 -28.91
CA PHE A 201 -25.17 -31.01 -27.89
C PHE A 201 -23.71 -31.41 -27.61
N ALA A 202 -22.70 -30.79 -28.24
CA ALA A 202 -21.30 -31.15 -27.99
C ALA A 202 -20.80 -30.77 -26.57
N ALA A 203 -21.39 -29.74 -25.94
CA ALA A 203 -21.21 -29.42 -24.53
C ALA A 203 -22.46 -28.72 -23.98
N TRP A 204 -22.75 -28.94 -22.71
CA TRP A 204 -23.85 -28.30 -22.00
C TRP A 204 -23.41 -28.02 -20.55
N GLY A 205 -23.81 -26.86 -20.01
CA GLY A 205 -23.55 -26.46 -18.63
C GLY A 205 -24.86 -26.38 -17.86
N MET A 206 -24.90 -26.98 -16.66
CA MET A 206 -26.00 -26.79 -15.71
C MET A 206 -25.55 -25.84 -14.62
N ASP A 207 -26.43 -24.92 -14.23
CA ASP A 207 -26.26 -24.10 -13.05
C ASP A 207 -27.51 -24.19 -12.17
N VAL A 208 -27.32 -24.12 -10.86
CA VAL A 208 -28.40 -24.13 -9.88
C VAL A 208 -28.73 -22.68 -9.54
N ILE A 209 -29.92 -22.24 -9.95
CA ILE A 209 -30.42 -20.94 -9.55
C ILE A 209 -30.69 -20.97 -8.04
N GLY A 210 -30.07 -20.04 -7.32
CA GLY A 210 -30.25 -19.87 -5.87
C GLY A 210 -31.72 -19.64 -5.48
N ALA A 211 -31.99 -19.63 -4.16
CA ALA A 211 -33.35 -19.63 -3.62
C ALA A 211 -34.30 -18.64 -4.33
N ILE A 212 -35.31 -19.19 -4.99
CA ILE A 212 -36.36 -18.39 -5.64
C ILE A 212 -37.44 -18.13 -4.61
N HIS A 213 -37.66 -16.86 -4.27
CA HIS A 213 -38.79 -16.48 -3.42
C HIS A 213 -40.10 -16.76 -4.15
N THR A 214 -40.92 -17.64 -3.57
CA THR A 214 -42.27 -17.90 -4.07
C THR A 214 -43.17 -16.72 -3.73
N THR A 215 -43.47 -15.86 -4.71
CA THR A 215 -44.66 -15.02 -4.60
C THR A 215 -45.87 -15.94 -4.67
N ILE A 216 -46.57 -16.09 -3.54
CA ILE A 216 -47.88 -16.73 -3.49
C ILE A 216 -48.79 -15.88 -4.38
N ILE A 217 -48.99 -16.31 -5.63
CA ILE A 217 -50.07 -15.80 -6.47
C ILE A 217 -51.36 -16.26 -5.77
N LYS A 218 -51.96 -15.38 -4.95
CA LYS A 218 -53.34 -15.55 -4.52
C LYS A 218 -54.21 -15.52 -5.78
N ARG A 219 -54.51 -16.68 -6.35
CA ARG A 219 -55.54 -16.78 -7.39
C ARG A 219 -56.84 -16.32 -6.74
N PRO A 220 -57.52 -15.27 -7.24
CA PRO A 220 -58.84 -14.94 -6.73
C PRO A 220 -59.79 -16.12 -7.01
N PRO A 221 -60.73 -16.43 -6.11
CA PRO A 221 -61.69 -17.51 -6.32
C PRO A 221 -62.53 -17.22 -7.57
N ILE A 222 -62.59 -18.19 -8.48
CA ILE A 222 -63.44 -18.11 -9.67
C ILE A 222 -64.88 -18.33 -9.20
N HIS A 223 -65.67 -17.27 -9.14
CA HIS A 223 -67.12 -17.37 -8.93
C HIS A 223 -67.79 -17.55 -10.29
N LEU A 224 -68.29 -18.75 -10.58
CA LEU A 224 -69.17 -18.99 -11.73
C LEU A 224 -70.60 -18.61 -11.33
N SER A 225 -71.01 -17.38 -11.61
CA SER A 225 -72.43 -17.02 -11.63
C SER A 225 -73.01 -17.38 -12.99
N GLY A 226 -74.06 -18.20 -13.01
CA GLY A 226 -74.84 -18.45 -14.21
C GLY A 226 -75.37 -17.13 -14.79
N ASN A 227 -75.23 -17.01 -16.10
CA ASN A 227 -75.72 -15.95 -17.00
C ASN A 227 -74.74 -14.76 -17.21
N GLY A 228 -74.05 -14.83 -18.36
CA GLY A 228 -73.48 -13.66 -19.03
C GLY A 228 -72.00 -13.41 -18.75
N LEU A 229 -71.16 -13.63 -19.76
CA LEU A 229 -69.74 -13.23 -19.77
C LEU A 229 -69.64 -11.71 -19.64
N LEU A 230 -69.09 -11.23 -18.52
CA LEU A 230 -68.55 -9.87 -18.39
C LEU A 230 -67.08 -9.98 -17.97
N PHE A 231 -66.18 -9.77 -18.93
CA PHE A 231 -64.76 -9.58 -18.65
C PHE A 231 -64.55 -8.14 -18.16
N GLU A 232 -64.38 -7.93 -16.86
CA GLU A 232 -63.70 -6.72 -16.39
C GLU A 232 -62.18 -6.92 -16.45
N MET A 233 -61.53 -6.23 -17.38
CA MET A 233 -60.08 -6.02 -17.35
C MET A 233 -59.73 -5.14 -16.15
N GLY A 234 -59.37 -5.77 -15.02
CA GLY A 234 -58.73 -5.10 -13.90
C GLY A 234 -57.37 -4.54 -14.33
N ARG A 235 -57.27 -3.21 -14.43
CA ARG A 235 -56.04 -2.47 -14.71
C ARG A 235 -55.01 -2.76 -13.62
N SER A 236 -53.93 -3.44 -13.98
CA SER A 236 -52.73 -3.53 -13.16
C SER A 236 -51.97 -2.20 -13.25
N ASN A 237 -52.08 -1.38 -12.20
CA ASN A 237 -51.17 -0.26 -11.97
C ASN A 237 -49.78 -0.81 -11.61
N CYS A 238 -48.96 -1.07 -12.62
CA CYS A 238 -47.52 -1.21 -12.44
C CYS A 238 -46.91 0.19 -12.29
N LEU A 239 -46.60 0.56 -11.04
CA LEU A 239 -45.64 1.62 -10.72
C LEU A 239 -44.30 1.28 -11.39
N LYS A 240 -43.97 1.95 -12.49
CA LYS A 240 -42.61 2.08 -12.99
C LYS A 240 -41.88 3.08 -12.08
N ARG A 241 -40.96 2.58 -11.25
CA ARG A 241 -39.81 3.38 -10.78
C ARG A 241 -38.71 3.24 -11.82
N CYS A 242 -38.45 4.31 -12.55
CA CYS A 242 -37.12 4.66 -13.06
C CYS A 242 -36.67 5.88 -12.25
#